data_AF-A0A554JK90-F1
#
_entry.id   AF-A0A554JK90-F1
#
_cell.length_a   1.000
_cell.length_b   1.000
_cell.length_c   1.000
_cell.angle_alpha   90.00
_cell.angle_beta   90.00
_cell.angle_gamma   90.00
#
_symmetry.space_group_name_H-M   'P 1'
#
loop_
_entity.id
_entity.type
_entity.pdbx_description
1 polymer ?
#
loop_
_entity_poly.entity_id
_entity_poly.type
_entity_poly.pdbx_seq_one_letter_code
_entity_poly.pdbx_strand_id
1 'polypeptide(L)'
;MSHELFVIERKTTLDEQEKGRVTAMKSKLATAKSLGLKAQAGSIKTDITTIERGRLITTPPLTDSEMTIWRAWLPTAYTDIQDNQRHWLVDYNYDRIPSPVLKMWQKYKKSGLFERFEIWTPEISQPDPILVGVNGHSRYLLARWGESDANLVSFDDIKRELMRRWHNDEPIGHEPRDERSARLSLDDNAILSAMTYAICAIFPVGMTLFALFGPLHIGIAMIGTVVAISTVGVARFFYARKSMTEKLLQSSTLVQAIAKDNSVQHELYPPSA
;
A
#
# COMPACT_ATOMS: atom_id res chain seq x y z
N MET A 1 -9.08 -29.55 -13.03
CA MET A 1 -9.28 -29.08 -14.42
C MET A 1 -10.16 -27.83 -14.53
N SER A 2 -10.74 -27.31 -13.45
CA SER A 2 -11.56 -26.08 -13.48
C SER A 2 -10.74 -24.81 -13.63
N HIS A 3 -9.70 -24.59 -12.81
CA HIS A 3 -8.95 -23.32 -12.72
C HIS A 3 -8.38 -22.79 -14.05
N GLU A 4 -7.96 -23.65 -14.98
CA GLU A 4 -7.39 -23.21 -16.27
C GLU A 4 -8.43 -22.57 -17.20
N LEU A 5 -9.67 -23.06 -17.20
CA LEU A 5 -10.75 -22.51 -18.03
C LEU A 5 -11.13 -21.07 -17.59
N PHE A 6 -11.09 -20.78 -16.28
CA PHE A 6 -11.38 -19.44 -15.75
C PHE A 6 -10.31 -18.40 -16.10
N VAL A 7 -9.04 -18.81 -16.07
CA VAL A 7 -7.94 -17.92 -16.46
C VAL A 7 -8.06 -17.56 -17.94
N ILE A 8 -8.54 -18.49 -18.77
CA ILE A 8 -8.77 -18.26 -20.21
C ILE A 8 -9.96 -17.32 -20.46
N GLU A 9 -11.10 -17.53 -19.79
CA GLU A 9 -12.31 -16.72 -20.01
C GLU A 9 -12.15 -15.27 -19.53
N ARG A 10 -11.58 -15.08 -18.33
CA ARG A 10 -11.29 -13.74 -17.79
C ARG A 10 -10.29 -12.98 -18.66
N LYS A 11 -9.31 -13.68 -19.23
CA LYS A 11 -8.35 -13.06 -20.15
C LYS A 11 -9.02 -12.64 -21.46
N THR A 12 -9.87 -13.49 -22.02
CA THR A 12 -10.53 -13.23 -23.32
C THR A 12 -11.42 -11.97 -23.27
N THR A 13 -12.19 -11.81 -22.19
CA THR A 13 -13.05 -10.63 -22.00
C THR A 13 -12.24 -9.35 -21.84
N LEU A 14 -11.15 -9.39 -21.06
CA LEU A 14 -10.22 -8.28 -20.92
C LEU A 14 -9.56 -7.91 -22.26
N ASP A 15 -9.13 -8.90 -23.03
CA ASP A 15 -8.47 -8.69 -24.33
C ASP A 15 -9.38 -7.97 -25.34
N GLU A 16 -10.67 -8.30 -25.39
CA GLU A 16 -11.63 -7.63 -26.28
C GLU A 16 -11.94 -6.20 -25.82
N GLN A 17 -12.11 -5.98 -24.51
CA GLN A 17 -12.30 -4.63 -23.96
C GLN A 17 -11.09 -3.74 -24.24
N GLU A 18 -9.88 -4.28 -24.08
CA GLU A 18 -8.64 -3.56 -24.35
C GLU A 18 -8.47 -3.24 -25.84
N LYS A 19 -8.85 -4.15 -26.73
CA LYS A 19 -8.83 -3.91 -28.18
C LYS A 19 -9.73 -2.74 -28.59
N GLY A 20 -10.93 -2.64 -28.00
CA GLY A 20 -11.82 -1.49 -28.17
C GLY A 20 -11.17 -0.19 -27.68
N ARG A 21 -10.57 -0.21 -26.49
CA ARG A 21 -9.86 0.94 -25.89
C ARG A 21 -8.68 1.40 -26.74
N VAL A 22 -7.87 0.48 -27.27
CA VAL A 22 -6.73 0.80 -28.15
C VAL A 22 -7.21 1.46 -29.43
N THR A 23 -8.29 0.97 -30.03
CA THR A 23 -8.86 1.57 -31.24
C THR A 23 -9.31 3.01 -30.99
N ALA A 24 -10.00 3.26 -29.88
CA ALA A 24 -10.40 4.60 -29.47
C ALA A 24 -9.20 5.52 -29.20
N MET A 25 -8.15 5.02 -28.53
CA MET A 25 -6.92 5.79 -28.29
C MET A 25 -6.15 6.10 -29.57
N LYS A 26 -6.12 5.19 -30.55
CA LYS A 26 -5.50 5.43 -31.86
C LYS A 26 -6.22 6.56 -32.61
N SER A 27 -7.54 6.63 -32.52
CA SER A 27 -8.32 7.77 -33.04
C SER A 27 -7.94 9.08 -32.33
N LYS A 28 -7.91 9.10 -31.00
CA LYS A 28 -7.47 10.27 -30.22
C LYS A 28 -6.04 10.71 -30.58
N LEU A 29 -5.14 9.76 -30.79
CA LEU A 29 -3.77 10.03 -31.20
C LEU A 29 -3.71 10.72 -32.58
N ALA A 30 -4.54 10.29 -33.54
CA ALA A 30 -4.62 10.92 -34.85
C ALA A 30 -5.11 12.37 -34.75
N THR A 31 -6.14 12.62 -33.94
CA THR A 31 -6.66 13.98 -33.68
C THR A 31 -5.63 14.86 -32.96
N ALA A 32 -4.94 14.35 -31.94
CA ALA A 32 -3.90 15.12 -31.25
C ALA A 32 -2.74 15.50 -32.19
N LYS A 33 -2.38 14.60 -33.12
CA LYS A 33 -1.37 14.89 -34.14
C LYS A 33 -1.83 15.94 -35.15
N SER A 34 -3.07 15.88 -35.64
CA SER A 34 -3.59 16.87 -36.60
C SER A 34 -3.69 18.27 -36.00
N LEU A 35 -3.93 18.37 -34.69
CA LEU A 35 -3.95 19.62 -33.94
C LEU A 35 -2.54 20.12 -33.51
N GLY A 36 -1.47 19.38 -33.80
CA GLY A 36 -0.11 19.76 -33.41
C GLY A 36 0.22 19.60 -31.92
N LEU A 37 -0.61 18.88 -31.16
CA LEU A 37 -0.47 18.68 -29.70
C LEU A 37 0.57 17.59 -29.37
N LYS A 38 1.85 17.90 -29.58
CA LYS A 38 2.96 16.93 -29.46
C LYS A 38 3.05 16.22 -28.11
N ALA A 39 2.88 16.94 -27.00
CA ALA A 39 2.95 16.37 -25.65
C ALA A 39 1.82 15.35 -25.40
N GLN A 40 0.59 15.69 -25.79
CA GLN A 40 -0.56 14.78 -25.67
C GLN A 40 -0.40 13.56 -26.58
N ALA A 41 0.04 13.76 -27.81
CA ALA A 41 0.32 12.65 -28.72
C ALA A 41 1.41 11.70 -28.18
N GLY A 42 2.42 12.24 -27.51
CA GLY A 42 3.43 11.47 -26.79
C GLY A 42 2.82 10.61 -25.68
N SER A 43 2.02 11.24 -24.80
CA SER A 43 1.33 10.54 -23.69
C SER A 43 0.41 9.42 -24.19
N ILE A 44 -0.46 9.72 -25.17
CA ILE A 44 -1.39 8.72 -25.72
C ILE A 44 -0.64 7.56 -26.39
N LYS A 45 0.49 7.85 -27.06
CA LYS A 45 1.33 6.80 -27.65
C LYS A 45 1.90 5.88 -26.56
N THR A 46 2.38 6.45 -25.45
CA THR A 46 2.84 5.67 -24.30
C THR A 46 1.72 4.78 -23.76
N ASP A 47 0.53 5.33 -23.54
CA ASP A 47 -0.64 4.57 -23.05
C ASP A 47 -0.97 3.39 -23.99
N ILE A 48 -1.00 3.62 -25.31
CA ILE A 48 -1.22 2.55 -26.29
C ILE A 48 -0.15 1.46 -26.15
N THR A 49 1.13 1.83 -26.03
CA THR A 49 2.20 0.84 -25.89
C THR A 49 2.09 0.03 -24.60
N THR A 50 1.69 0.66 -23.50
CA THR A 50 1.44 -0.02 -22.21
C THR A 50 0.31 -1.05 -22.36
N ILE A 51 -0.79 -0.70 -23.04
CA ILE A 51 -1.90 -1.64 -23.29
C ILE A 51 -1.46 -2.78 -24.20
N GLU A 52 -0.76 -2.48 -25.29
CA GLU A 52 -0.28 -3.48 -26.24
C GLU A 52 0.70 -4.47 -25.58
N ARG A 53 1.58 -4.00 -24.68
CA ARG A 53 2.42 -4.88 -23.84
C ARG A 53 1.58 -5.74 -22.90
N GLY A 54 0.52 -5.18 -22.32
CA GLY A 54 -0.41 -5.85 -21.42
C GLY A 54 -0.97 -7.14 -22.02
N ARG A 55 -1.39 -7.06 -23.29
CA ARG A 55 -1.96 -8.18 -24.05
C ARG A 55 -0.97 -9.33 -24.30
N LEU A 56 0.33 -9.05 -24.31
CA LEU A 56 1.38 -10.07 -24.49
C LEU A 56 1.65 -10.84 -23.19
N ILE A 57 1.20 -10.34 -22.05
CA ILE A 57 1.38 -11.00 -20.76
C ILE A 57 0.40 -12.16 -20.67
N THR A 58 0.91 -13.36 -20.40
CA THR A 58 0.09 -14.57 -20.29
C THR A 58 -0.72 -14.60 -19.01
N THR A 59 -0.13 -14.08 -17.93
CA THR A 59 -0.74 -14.02 -16.61
C THR A 59 -1.80 -12.91 -16.53
N PRO A 60 -2.98 -13.17 -15.94
CA PRO A 60 -3.96 -12.12 -15.72
C PRO A 60 -3.46 -11.08 -14.70
N PRO A 61 -3.92 -9.83 -14.78
CA PRO A 61 -3.64 -8.82 -13.76
C PRO A 61 -4.38 -9.15 -12.45
N LEU A 62 -3.74 -8.84 -11.33
CA LEU A 62 -4.34 -8.89 -10.00
C LEU A 62 -5.48 -7.87 -9.91
N THR A 63 -6.62 -8.29 -9.36
CA THR A 63 -7.72 -7.39 -9.01
C THR A 63 -7.34 -6.47 -7.86
N ASP A 64 -8.08 -5.38 -7.70
CA ASP A 64 -7.93 -4.49 -6.53
C ASP A 64 -8.16 -5.23 -5.20
N SER A 65 -9.06 -6.22 -5.18
CA SER A 65 -9.30 -7.06 -4.01
C SER A 65 -8.08 -7.93 -3.68
N GLU A 66 -7.55 -8.66 -4.68
CA GLU A 66 -6.34 -9.47 -4.52
C GLU A 66 -5.15 -8.60 -4.10
N MET A 67 -5.00 -7.43 -4.72
CA MET A 67 -3.96 -6.47 -4.35
C MET A 67 -4.09 -6.00 -2.90
N THR A 68 -5.30 -5.77 -2.41
CA THR A 68 -5.55 -5.37 -1.02
C THR A 68 -5.17 -6.48 -0.05
N ILE A 69 -5.53 -7.73 -0.38
CA ILE A 69 -5.18 -8.92 0.40
C ILE A 69 -3.65 -9.10 0.43
N TRP A 70 -2.98 -9.02 -0.73
CA TRP A 70 -1.53 -9.13 -0.80
C TRP A 70 -0.80 -8.03 -0.03
N ARG A 71 -1.30 -6.78 -0.03
CA ARG A 71 -0.70 -5.69 0.77
C ARG A 71 -0.85 -5.92 2.27
N ALA A 72 -1.99 -6.47 2.68
CA ALA A 72 -2.25 -6.80 4.07
C ALA A 72 -1.35 -7.95 4.55
N TRP A 73 -1.09 -8.91 3.66
CA TRP A 73 -0.26 -10.08 3.93
C TRP A 73 1.24 -9.81 3.85
N LEU A 74 1.67 -9.04 2.84
CA LEU A 74 3.06 -8.71 2.51
C LEU A 74 3.21 -7.18 2.47
N PRO A 75 3.33 -6.52 3.63
CA PRO A 75 3.30 -5.07 3.73
C PRO A 75 4.51 -4.37 3.10
N THR A 76 5.65 -5.06 3.03
CA THR A 76 6.91 -4.46 2.56
C THR A 76 7.09 -4.75 1.08
N ALA A 77 7.40 -3.72 0.30
CA ALA A 77 7.64 -3.84 -1.14
C ALA A 77 8.98 -3.20 -1.53
N TYR A 78 9.85 -4.00 -2.13
CA TYR A 78 11.10 -3.59 -2.74
C TYR A 78 10.90 -3.31 -4.22
N THR A 79 11.32 -2.15 -4.72
CA THR A 79 11.09 -1.69 -6.11
C THR A 79 12.40 -1.36 -6.83
N ASP A 80 12.48 -1.61 -8.12
CA ASP A 80 13.66 -1.23 -8.93
C ASP A 80 13.66 0.24 -9.37
N ILE A 81 12.51 0.93 -9.28
CA ILE A 81 12.45 2.39 -9.44
C ILE A 81 12.78 3.07 -8.11
N GLN A 82 13.72 4.02 -8.16
CA GLN A 82 14.04 4.88 -7.03
C GLN A 82 12.84 5.77 -6.71
N ASP A 83 12.15 5.42 -5.63
CA ASP A 83 11.08 6.22 -5.03
C ASP A 83 11.50 6.47 -3.58
N ASN A 84 11.53 7.74 -3.15
CA ASN A 84 12.00 8.15 -1.83
C ASN A 84 11.21 7.52 -0.67
N GLN A 85 10.11 6.83 -0.97
CA GLN A 85 9.21 6.23 0.00
C GLN A 85 9.31 4.70 0.10
N ARG A 86 10.16 4.03 -0.69
CA ARG A 86 10.16 2.56 -0.78
C ARG A 86 11.55 1.94 -0.63
N HIS A 87 11.56 0.67 -0.22
CA HIS A 87 12.78 -0.13 -0.17
C HIS A 87 13.30 -0.36 -1.59
N TRP A 88 14.61 -0.23 -1.77
CA TRP A 88 15.21 -0.38 -3.09
C TRP A 88 15.52 -1.84 -3.35
N LEU A 89 15.19 -2.32 -4.55
CA LEU A 89 15.35 -3.74 -4.90
C LEU A 89 16.80 -4.22 -4.91
N VAL A 90 17.76 -3.30 -5.06
CA VAL A 90 19.19 -3.62 -4.96
C VAL A 90 19.60 -3.97 -3.52
N ASP A 91 18.84 -3.49 -2.53
CA ASP A 91 19.09 -3.72 -1.10
C ASP A 91 18.30 -4.92 -0.55
N TYR A 92 17.62 -5.68 -1.42
CA TYR A 92 16.83 -6.84 -1.04
C TYR A 92 17.71 -7.91 -0.37
N ASN A 93 17.49 -8.15 0.92
CA ASN A 93 18.25 -9.12 1.72
C ASN A 93 17.38 -10.01 2.62
N TYR A 94 16.05 -9.94 2.47
CA TYR A 94 15.10 -10.70 3.29
C TYR A 94 15.30 -12.22 3.18
N ASP A 95 15.48 -12.73 1.96
CA ASP A 95 15.71 -14.16 1.72
C ASP A 95 16.58 -14.42 0.46
N ARG A 96 16.73 -15.71 0.11
CA ARG A 96 17.41 -16.14 -1.12
C ARG A 96 16.38 -16.53 -2.17
N ILE A 97 16.27 -15.70 -3.20
CA ILE A 97 15.38 -15.96 -4.34
C ILE A 97 15.81 -17.24 -5.06
N PRO A 98 14.90 -18.22 -5.27
CA PRO A 98 15.23 -19.45 -5.96
C PRO A 98 15.70 -19.22 -7.40
N SER A 99 16.64 -20.05 -7.86
CA SER A 99 17.19 -20.00 -9.22
C SER A 99 16.12 -20.02 -10.33
N PRO A 100 15.04 -20.83 -10.25
CA PRO A 100 13.97 -20.80 -11.25
C PRO A 100 13.29 -19.44 -11.36
N VAL A 101 13.02 -18.78 -10.21
CA VAL A 101 12.42 -17.45 -10.16
C VAL A 101 13.35 -16.40 -10.77
N LEU A 102 14.64 -16.44 -10.43
CA LEU A 102 15.65 -15.54 -11.01
C LEU A 102 15.74 -15.68 -12.55
N LYS A 103 15.73 -16.91 -13.07
CA LYS A 103 15.75 -17.16 -14.53
C LYS A 103 14.49 -16.63 -15.22
N MET A 104 13.31 -16.87 -14.63
CA MET A 104 12.04 -16.37 -15.12
C MET A 104 12.03 -14.83 -15.11
N TRP A 105 12.42 -14.22 -14.00
CA TRP A 105 12.49 -12.78 -13.86
C TRP A 105 13.44 -12.15 -14.89
N GLN A 106 14.63 -12.74 -15.10
CA GLN A 106 15.55 -12.27 -16.14
C GLN A 106 14.92 -12.30 -17.53
N LYS A 107 14.14 -13.33 -17.86
CA LYS A 107 13.41 -13.42 -19.13
C LYS A 107 12.39 -12.28 -19.28
N TYR A 108 11.62 -11.98 -18.24
CA TYR A 108 10.66 -10.87 -18.24
C TYR A 108 11.33 -9.50 -18.29
N LYS A 109 12.48 -9.33 -17.64
CA LYS A 109 13.26 -8.09 -17.71
C LYS A 109 13.78 -7.84 -19.13
N LYS A 110 14.24 -8.89 -19.82
CA LYS A 110 14.69 -8.83 -21.22
C LYS A 110 13.57 -8.57 -22.21
N SER A 111 12.34 -9.01 -21.93
CA SER A 111 11.21 -8.81 -22.86
C SER A 111 10.66 -7.38 -22.84
N GLY A 112 10.96 -6.58 -21.81
CA GLY A 112 10.47 -5.20 -21.69
C GLY A 112 8.94 -5.10 -21.53
N LEU A 113 8.28 -6.19 -21.13
CA LEU A 113 6.83 -6.24 -20.93
C LEU A 113 6.37 -5.44 -19.69
N PHE A 114 7.26 -5.31 -18.70
CA PHE A 114 6.99 -4.61 -17.46
C PHE A 114 7.83 -3.34 -17.38
N GLU A 115 7.22 -2.28 -16.87
CA GLU A 115 7.86 -0.99 -16.62
C GLU A 115 8.74 -1.04 -15.37
N ARG A 116 8.34 -1.86 -14.38
CA ARG A 116 9.10 -2.09 -13.14
C ARG A 116 8.78 -3.44 -12.51
N PHE A 117 9.61 -3.84 -11.56
CA PHE A 117 9.42 -5.04 -10.76
C PHE A 117 9.36 -4.70 -9.28
N GLU A 118 8.51 -5.40 -8.56
CA GLU A 118 8.36 -5.27 -7.12
C GLU A 118 8.52 -6.66 -6.47
N ILE A 119 9.30 -6.79 -5.38
CA ILE A 119 9.29 -7.97 -4.52
C ILE A 119 8.61 -7.61 -3.22
N TRP A 120 7.59 -8.36 -2.83
CA TRP A 120 6.82 -8.07 -1.63
C TRP A 120 7.09 -9.15 -0.57
N THR A 121 7.34 -8.71 0.66
CA THR A 121 7.79 -9.54 1.79
C THR A 121 6.99 -9.25 3.06
N PRO A 122 6.95 -10.20 4.00
CA PRO A 122 6.36 -9.99 5.32
C PRO A 122 7.31 -9.32 6.32
N GLU A 123 8.64 -9.29 6.05
CA GLU A 123 9.75 -8.84 6.92
C GLU A 123 9.88 -9.50 8.32
N ILE A 124 8.80 -10.05 8.87
CA ILE A 124 8.76 -10.78 10.15
C ILE A 124 8.38 -12.23 9.87
N SER A 125 8.96 -13.17 10.65
CA SER A 125 8.89 -14.63 10.51
C SER A 125 7.68 -15.16 9.70
N GLN A 126 7.93 -15.27 8.39
CA GLN A 126 7.20 -15.89 7.27
C GLN A 126 5.69 -15.56 7.09
N PRO A 127 5.25 -15.35 5.81
CA PRO A 127 5.55 -16.29 4.73
C PRO A 127 5.80 -15.72 3.32
N ASP A 128 6.17 -16.66 2.44
CA ASP A 128 6.28 -16.64 0.98
C ASP A 128 6.27 -15.28 0.25
N PRO A 129 7.46 -14.72 -0.05
CA PRO A 129 7.55 -13.54 -0.88
C PRO A 129 6.93 -13.75 -2.26
N ILE A 130 6.50 -12.64 -2.86
CA ILE A 130 5.98 -12.62 -4.23
C ILE A 130 6.81 -11.68 -5.11
N LEU A 131 6.97 -12.08 -6.37
CA LEU A 131 7.48 -11.23 -7.43
C LEU A 131 6.31 -10.69 -8.23
N VAL A 132 6.23 -9.38 -8.33
CA VAL A 132 5.19 -8.65 -9.06
C VAL A 132 5.81 -7.89 -10.22
N GLY A 133 5.25 -8.06 -11.41
CA GLY A 133 5.53 -7.21 -12.57
C GLY A 133 4.50 -6.09 -12.67
N VAL A 134 4.93 -4.88 -13.00
CA VAL A 134 4.02 -3.74 -13.19
C VAL A 134 4.05 -3.25 -14.63
N ASN A 135 2.86 -3.05 -15.20
CA ASN A 135 2.68 -2.45 -16.53
C ASN A 135 1.54 -1.42 -16.44
N GLY A 136 1.89 -0.13 -16.48
CA GLY A 136 0.98 0.97 -16.19
C GLY A 136 0.45 0.91 -14.76
N HIS A 137 -0.87 0.84 -14.61
CA HIS A 137 -1.54 0.72 -13.32
C HIS A 137 -1.78 -0.73 -12.88
N SER A 138 -1.57 -1.69 -13.78
CA SER A 138 -1.84 -3.11 -13.55
C SER A 138 -0.64 -3.81 -12.94
N ARG A 139 -0.91 -4.71 -12.00
CA ARG A 139 0.08 -5.56 -11.33
C ARG A 139 -0.18 -7.02 -11.67
N TYR A 140 0.88 -7.78 -11.86
CA TYR A 140 0.83 -9.17 -12.28
C TYR A 140 1.68 -10.01 -11.32
N LEU A 141 1.08 -11.03 -10.72
CA LEU A 141 1.80 -11.99 -9.88
C LEU A 141 2.63 -12.91 -10.78
N LEU A 142 3.94 -12.76 -10.79
CA LEU A 142 4.83 -13.52 -11.68
C LEU A 142 5.33 -14.80 -11.02
N ALA A 143 5.67 -14.70 -9.73
CA ALA A 143 6.15 -15.84 -8.97
C ALA A 143 5.83 -15.66 -7.48
N ARG A 144 5.81 -16.79 -6.78
CA ARG A 144 5.78 -16.88 -5.33
C ARG A 144 6.74 -17.99 -4.94
N TRP A 145 7.47 -17.83 -3.84
CA TRP A 145 8.37 -18.86 -3.34
C TRP A 145 8.40 -18.88 -1.82
N GLY A 146 8.78 -20.02 -1.26
CA GLY A 146 8.91 -20.26 0.18
C GLY A 146 9.98 -21.31 0.45
N GLU A 147 10.08 -21.79 1.69
CA GLU A 147 11.06 -22.83 2.06
C GLU A 147 10.85 -24.12 1.27
N SER A 148 9.60 -24.44 0.90
CA SER A 148 9.28 -25.47 -0.08
C SER A 148 7.94 -25.20 -0.77
N ASP A 149 7.75 -25.71 -1.99
CA ASP A 149 6.49 -25.59 -2.74
C ASP A 149 5.30 -26.22 -1.99
N ALA A 150 5.56 -27.28 -1.19
CA ALA A 150 4.55 -27.95 -0.36
C ALA A 150 4.12 -27.11 0.85
N ASN A 151 4.93 -26.12 1.25
CA ASN A 151 4.66 -25.26 2.39
C ASN A 151 4.04 -23.90 1.98
N LEU A 152 3.78 -23.69 0.69
CA LEU A 152 3.15 -22.46 0.23
C LEU A 152 1.72 -22.37 0.78
N VAL A 153 1.46 -21.34 1.59
CA VAL A 153 0.14 -21.09 2.19
C VAL A 153 -0.88 -20.82 1.08
N SER A 154 -2.00 -21.52 0.96
CA SER A 154 -2.92 -21.24 -0.14
C SER A 154 -3.50 -19.83 -0.03
N PHE A 155 -3.95 -19.24 -1.15
CA PHE A 155 -4.52 -17.88 -1.11
C PHE A 155 -5.78 -17.81 -0.24
N ASP A 156 -6.56 -18.89 -0.17
CA ASP A 156 -7.71 -18.99 0.73
C ASP A 156 -7.28 -19.07 2.20
N ASP A 157 -6.17 -19.74 2.50
CA ASP A 157 -5.60 -19.77 3.86
C ASP A 157 -5.11 -18.38 4.27
N ILE A 158 -4.48 -17.64 3.35
CA ILE A 158 -4.10 -16.22 3.56
C ILE A 158 -5.34 -15.40 3.92
N LYS A 159 -6.44 -15.52 3.15
CA LYS A 159 -7.70 -14.82 3.45
C LYS A 159 -8.24 -15.18 4.83
N ARG A 160 -8.28 -16.47 5.17
CA ARG A 160 -8.77 -16.94 6.48
C ARG A 160 -7.91 -16.43 7.63
N GLU A 161 -6.59 -16.44 7.48
CA GLU A 161 -5.67 -15.94 8.50
C GLU A 161 -5.81 -14.42 8.69
N LEU A 162 -5.94 -13.65 7.61
CA LEU A 162 -6.20 -12.22 7.69
C LEU A 162 -7.53 -11.90 8.40
N MET A 163 -8.58 -12.68 8.12
CA MET A 163 -9.87 -12.55 8.82
C MET A 163 -9.77 -12.92 10.31
N ARG A 164 -9.00 -13.97 10.63
CA ARG A 164 -8.73 -14.36 12.03
C ARG A 164 -8.02 -13.25 12.78
N ARG A 165 -6.95 -12.68 12.19
CA ARG A 165 -6.21 -11.55 12.76
C ARG A 165 -7.12 -10.35 12.97
N TRP A 166 -7.95 -10.04 11.97
CA TRP A 166 -8.93 -8.96 12.07
C TRP A 166 -9.91 -9.15 13.24
N HIS A 167 -10.46 -10.37 13.40
CA HIS A 167 -11.42 -10.66 14.47
C HIS A 167 -10.80 -10.59 15.88
N ASN A 168 -9.51 -10.87 15.99
CA ASN A 168 -8.74 -10.83 17.23
C ASN A 168 -8.12 -9.46 17.54
N ASP A 169 -8.42 -8.42 16.75
CA ASP A 169 -7.73 -7.11 16.79
C ASP A 169 -6.19 -7.22 16.67
N GLU A 170 -5.71 -8.30 16.04
CA GLU A 170 -4.30 -8.46 15.73
C GLU A 170 -3.91 -7.51 14.59
N PRO A 171 -2.72 -6.90 14.66
CA PRO A 171 -2.28 -5.95 13.66
C PRO A 171 -2.09 -6.62 12.29
N ILE A 172 -2.65 -6.00 11.26
CA ILE A 172 -2.59 -6.44 9.86
C ILE A 172 -1.65 -5.53 9.09
N GLY A 173 -0.68 -6.11 8.37
CA GLY A 173 0.21 -5.36 7.49
C GLY A 173 1.18 -4.44 8.22
N HIS A 174 1.85 -4.93 9.27
CA HIS A 174 2.86 -4.14 9.97
C HIS A 174 3.96 -3.67 9.01
N GLU A 175 3.95 -2.38 8.65
CA GLU A 175 5.21 -1.64 8.60
C GLU A 175 5.87 -1.82 9.97
N PRO A 176 7.14 -2.25 10.06
CA PRO A 176 7.81 -2.41 11.33
C PRO A 176 7.65 -1.12 12.12
N ARG A 177 6.99 -1.26 13.28
CA ARG A 177 6.62 -0.15 14.16
C ARG A 177 7.82 0.74 14.42
N ASP A 178 9.03 0.19 14.41
CA ASP A 178 10.27 0.87 14.73
C ASP A 178 10.68 1.93 13.71
N GLU A 179 10.40 1.80 12.41
CA GLU A 179 10.79 2.84 11.44
C GLU A 179 9.82 4.03 11.46
N ARG A 180 8.52 3.76 11.52
CA ARG A 180 7.50 4.81 11.62
C ARG A 180 7.55 5.50 12.98
N SER A 181 7.75 4.72 14.05
CA SER A 181 7.91 5.25 15.40
C SER A 181 9.26 5.92 15.61
N ALA A 182 10.35 5.51 14.96
CA ALA A 182 11.63 6.25 15.03
C ALA A 182 11.53 7.60 14.30
N ARG A 183 10.90 7.64 13.12
CA ARG A 183 10.67 8.89 12.39
C ARG A 183 9.75 9.85 13.15
N LEU A 184 8.71 9.31 13.81
CA LEU A 184 7.76 10.13 14.57
C LEU A 184 8.23 10.44 16.00
N SER A 185 8.96 9.55 16.68
CA SER A 185 9.43 9.79 18.06
C SER A 185 10.57 10.79 18.14
N LEU A 186 11.38 10.95 17.08
CA LEU A 186 12.37 12.04 17.03
C LEU A 186 11.67 13.41 17.02
N ASP A 187 10.59 13.55 16.25
CA ASP A 187 9.81 14.80 16.21
C ASP A 187 8.90 14.95 17.43
N ASP A 188 8.24 13.89 17.89
CA ASP A 188 7.33 13.94 19.03
C ASP A 188 8.07 14.18 20.35
N ASN A 189 9.26 13.62 20.56
CA ASN A 189 10.07 13.92 21.75
C ASN A 189 10.67 15.32 21.67
N ALA A 190 11.02 15.80 20.48
CA ALA A 190 11.46 17.19 20.29
C ALA A 190 10.32 18.18 20.56
N ILE A 191 9.11 17.91 20.06
CA ILE A 191 7.91 18.71 20.32
C ILE A 191 7.53 18.63 21.79
N LEU A 192 7.49 17.43 22.39
CA LEU A 192 7.15 17.26 23.80
C LEU A 192 8.17 17.97 24.70
N SER A 193 9.48 17.83 24.41
CA SER A 193 10.53 18.51 25.16
C SER A 193 10.45 20.03 24.99
N ALA A 194 10.25 20.55 23.77
CA ALA A 194 10.08 21.97 23.51
C ALA A 194 8.85 22.54 24.24
N MET A 195 7.75 21.79 24.29
CA MET A 195 6.56 22.17 25.03
C MET A 195 6.76 22.10 26.55
N THR A 196 7.44 21.07 27.07
CA THR A 196 7.80 21.00 28.49
C THR A 196 8.72 22.15 28.88
N TYR A 197 9.71 22.49 28.05
CA TYR A 197 10.57 23.66 28.26
C TYR A 197 9.77 24.96 28.24
N ALA A 198 8.83 25.13 27.31
CA ALA A 198 7.97 26.31 27.27
C ALA A 198 7.10 26.43 28.54
N ILE A 199 6.49 25.33 29.00
CA ILE A 199 5.69 25.30 30.23
C ILE A 199 6.57 25.61 31.45
N CYS A 200 7.74 24.97 31.56
CA CYS A 200 8.69 25.20 32.65
C CYS A 200 9.32 26.59 32.63
N ALA A 201 9.41 27.26 31.48
CA ALA A 201 9.89 28.65 31.38
C ALA A 201 8.82 29.68 31.80
N ILE A 202 7.54 29.37 31.59
CA ILE A 202 6.43 30.29 31.93
C ILE A 202 6.07 30.20 33.41
N PHE A 203 6.21 29.03 34.04
CA PHE A 203 5.82 28.80 35.44
C PHE A 203 6.56 29.69 36.47
N PRO A 204 7.90 29.87 36.40
CA PRO A 204 8.63 30.74 37.30
C PRO A 204 8.21 32.20 37.14
N VAL A 205 8.03 32.66 35.89
CA VAL A 205 7.63 34.04 35.59
C VAL A 205 6.23 34.35 36.16
N GLY A 206 5.30 33.40 36.06
CA GLY A 206 3.99 33.51 36.69
C GLY A 206 4.05 33.63 38.21
N MET A 207 4.95 32.88 38.87
CA MET A 207 5.17 32.95 40.32
C MET A 207 5.82 34.27 40.76
N THR A 208 6.76 34.82 39.99
CA THR A 208 7.36 36.13 40.31
C THR A 208 6.37 37.27 40.12
N LEU A 209 5.54 37.21 39.07
CA LEU A 209 4.47 38.20 38.85
C LEU A 209 3.37 38.12 39.92
N PHE A 210 3.05 36.91 40.41
CA PHE A 210 2.15 36.70 41.56
C PHE A 210 2.64 37.46 42.79
N ALA A 211 3.94 37.30 43.11
CA ALA A 211 4.53 37.93 44.28
C ALA A 211 4.58 39.47 44.19
N LEU A 212 4.72 40.01 42.98
CA LEU A 212 4.87 41.45 42.75
C LEU A 212 3.54 42.20 42.62
N PHE A 213 2.51 41.61 42.02
CA PHE A 213 1.30 42.34 41.62
C PHE A 213 -0.01 41.86 42.27
N GLY A 214 0.05 40.80 43.09
CA GLY A 214 -1.12 40.32 43.80
C GLY A 214 -2.16 39.60 42.92
N PRO A 215 -3.30 39.20 43.50
CA PRO A 215 -4.10 38.10 42.96
C PRO A 215 -4.82 38.35 41.63
N LEU A 216 -5.00 39.62 41.25
CA LEU A 216 -5.75 40.00 40.06
C LEU A 216 -4.99 39.71 38.75
N HIS A 217 -3.65 39.70 38.77
CA HIS A 217 -2.84 39.42 37.57
C HIS A 217 -2.52 37.92 37.37
N ILE A 218 -2.78 37.10 38.39
CA ILE A 218 -2.65 35.62 38.32
C ILE A 218 -3.67 35.02 37.34
N GLY A 219 -4.88 35.59 37.30
CA GLY A 219 -5.98 35.06 36.49
C GLY A 219 -5.60 34.95 35.01
N ILE A 220 -4.90 35.95 34.47
CA ILE A 220 -4.52 35.99 33.06
C ILE A 220 -3.44 34.94 32.74
N ALA A 221 -2.44 34.79 33.63
CA ALA A 221 -1.37 33.79 33.43
C ALA A 221 -1.88 32.35 33.53
N MET A 222 -2.78 32.07 34.49
CA MET A 222 -3.40 30.75 34.66
C MET A 222 -4.32 30.39 33.49
N ILE A 223 -5.05 31.36 32.91
CA ILE A 223 -5.85 31.15 31.69
C ILE A 223 -4.95 30.69 30.54
N GLY A 224 -3.78 31.30 30.36
CA GLY A 224 -2.82 30.90 29.32
C GLY A 224 -2.34 29.45 29.47
N THR A 225 -2.03 29.01 30.68
CA THR A 225 -1.57 27.63 30.93
C THR A 225 -2.67 26.60 30.71
N VAL A 226 -3.90 26.90 31.14
CA VAL A 226 -5.06 26.02 30.92
C VAL A 226 -5.37 25.89 29.42
N VAL A 227 -5.25 26.97 28.65
CA VAL A 227 -5.42 26.96 27.18
C VAL A 227 -4.32 26.12 26.51
N ALA A 228 -3.06 26.22 26.97
CA ALA A 228 -1.97 25.41 26.43
C ALA A 228 -2.16 23.90 26.72
N ILE A 229 -2.58 23.53 27.94
CA ILE A 229 -2.82 22.12 28.29
C ILE A 229 -4.01 21.55 27.51
N SER A 230 -5.08 22.33 27.38
CA SER A 230 -6.28 21.91 26.65
C SER A 230 -6.01 21.77 25.14
N THR A 231 -5.21 22.65 24.53
CA THR A 231 -4.83 22.52 23.12
C THR A 231 -4.00 21.26 22.83
N VAL A 232 -3.05 20.89 23.72
CA VAL A 232 -2.30 19.62 23.59
C VAL A 232 -3.20 18.40 23.76
N GLY A 233 -4.10 18.42 24.74
CA GLY A 233 -5.08 17.35 24.96
C GLY A 233 -5.98 17.14 23.75
N VAL A 234 -6.48 18.24 23.17
CA VAL A 234 -7.29 18.24 21.96
C VAL A 234 -6.50 17.71 20.76
N ALA A 235 -5.25 18.15 20.56
CA ALA A 235 -4.39 17.66 19.48
C ALA A 235 -4.15 16.14 19.59
N ARG A 236 -3.83 15.64 20.78
CA ARG A 236 -3.69 14.19 21.04
C ARG A 236 -4.98 13.42 20.78
N PHE A 237 -6.13 13.97 21.18
CA PHE A 237 -7.43 13.35 20.92
C PHE A 237 -7.72 13.27 19.42
N PHE A 238 -7.52 14.35 18.66
CA PHE A 238 -7.70 14.34 17.21
C PHE A 238 -6.75 13.38 16.51
N TYR A 239 -5.50 13.29 16.97
CA TYR A 239 -4.53 12.34 16.45
C TYR A 239 -4.93 10.88 16.73
N ALA A 240 -5.27 10.56 17.98
CA ALA A 240 -5.74 9.22 18.36
C ALA A 240 -7.00 8.84 17.58
N ARG A 241 -7.93 9.78 17.41
CA ARG A 241 -9.14 9.59 16.61
C ARG A 241 -8.81 9.35 15.14
N LYS A 242 -7.91 10.14 14.55
CA LYS A 242 -7.47 9.96 13.15
C LYS A 242 -6.84 8.58 12.95
N SER A 243 -5.92 8.19 13.84
CA SER A 243 -5.29 6.86 13.79
C SER A 243 -6.32 5.73 13.92
N MET A 244 -7.29 5.87 14.83
CA MET A 244 -8.37 4.90 14.99
C MET A 244 -9.26 4.82 13.74
N THR A 245 -9.62 5.95 13.13
CA THR A 245 -10.41 5.97 11.90
C THR A 245 -9.66 5.37 10.71
N GLU A 246 -8.35 5.59 10.60
CA GLU A 246 -7.53 4.99 9.54
C GLU A 246 -7.46 3.47 9.69
N LYS A 247 -7.27 2.96 10.92
CA LYS A 247 -7.32 1.52 11.21
C LYS A 247 -8.68 0.93 10.85
N LEU A 248 -9.77 1.57 11.27
CA LEU A 248 -11.13 1.11 10.97
C LEU A 248 -11.38 1.08 9.45
N LEU A 249 -10.96 2.12 8.72
CA LEU A 249 -11.15 2.21 7.27
C LEU A 249 -10.33 1.15 6.51
N GLN A 250 -9.07 0.96 6.88
CA GLN A 250 -8.22 -0.08 6.31
C GLN A 250 -8.80 -1.47 6.57
N SER A 251 -9.25 -1.71 7.79
CA SER A 251 -9.86 -2.98 8.20
C SER A 251 -11.16 -3.26 7.44
N SER A 252 -12.00 -2.23 7.24
CA SER A 252 -13.23 -2.33 6.46
C SER A 252 -12.95 -2.62 4.99
N THR A 253 -11.93 -1.96 4.42
CA THR A 253 -11.55 -2.15 3.01
C THR A 253 -11.01 -3.57 2.78
N LEU A 254 -10.24 -4.11 3.72
CA LEU A 254 -9.75 -5.48 3.65
C LEU A 254 -10.90 -6.50 3.74
N VAL A 255 -11.82 -6.33 4.70
CA VAL A 255 -12.99 -7.22 4.84
C VAL A 255 -13.87 -7.16 3.59
N GLN A 256 -14.09 -5.97 3.02
CA GLN A 256 -14.82 -5.81 1.76
C GLN A 256 -14.08 -6.47 0.59
N ALA A 257 -12.76 -6.36 0.51
CA ALA A 257 -11.95 -7.00 -0.52
C ALA A 257 -12.07 -8.53 -0.45
N ILE A 258 -11.98 -9.12 0.75
CA ILE A 258 -12.12 -10.56 0.98
C ILE A 258 -13.56 -11.02 0.66
N ALA A 259 -14.57 -10.28 1.09
CA ALA A 259 -15.97 -10.60 0.79
C ALA A 259 -16.26 -10.56 -0.73
N LYS A 260 -15.74 -9.53 -1.43
CA LYS A 260 -15.87 -9.39 -2.88
C LYS A 260 -15.14 -10.49 -3.65
N ASP A 261 -13.97 -10.92 -3.18
CA ASP A 261 -13.24 -12.04 -3.78
C ASP A 261 -14.05 -13.35 -3.65
N ASN A 262 -14.58 -13.63 -2.46
CA ASN A 262 -15.41 -14.81 -2.21
C ASN A 262 -16.74 -14.78 -2.99
N SER A 263 -17.37 -13.61 -3.17
CA SER A 263 -18.61 -13.50 -3.95
C SER A 263 -18.38 -13.82 -5.43
N VAL A 264 -17.26 -13.34 -5.99
CA VAL A 264 -16.86 -13.66 -7.37
C VAL A 264 -16.64 -15.17 -7.52
N GLN A 265 -16.04 -15.83 -6.52
CA GLN A 265 -15.88 -17.28 -6.54
C GLN A 265 -17.23 -18.02 -6.45
N HIS A 266 -18.17 -17.57 -5.61
CA HIS A 266 -19.48 -18.22 -5.42
C HIS A 266 -20.43 -18.08 -6.62
N GLU A 267 -20.46 -16.94 -7.30
CA GLU A 267 -21.26 -16.78 -8.53
C GLU A 267 -20.81 -17.72 -9.66
N LEU A 268 -19.51 -18.05 -9.67
CA LEU A 268 -18.90 -18.85 -10.72
C LEU A 268 -18.97 -20.36 -10.45
N TYR A 269 -19.13 -20.77 -9.19
CA TYR A 269 -19.30 -22.16 -8.78
C TYR A 269 -20.49 -22.29 -7.83
N PRO A 270 -21.72 -22.37 -8.35
CA PRO A 270 -22.87 -22.69 -7.52
C PRO A 270 -22.61 -24.04 -6.83
N PRO A 271 -23.02 -24.20 -5.56
CA PRO A 271 -22.81 -25.45 -4.85
C PRO A 271 -23.38 -26.60 -5.69
N SER A 272 -22.53 -27.58 -5.99
CA SER A 272 -22.94 -28.81 -6.68
C SER A 272 -24.04 -29.47 -5.84
N ALA A 273 -25.26 -29.45 -6.38
CA ALA A 273 -26.44 -30.08 -5.79
C ALA A 273 -26.31 -31.61 -5.75
#